data_AF-A0A9E6CYQ6-F1
#
_entry.id   AF-A0A9E6CYQ6-F1
#
_cell.length_a   1.000
_cell.length_b   1.000
_cell.length_c   1.000
_cell.angle_alpha   90.00
_cell.angle_beta   90.00
_cell.angle_gamma   90.00
#
_symmetry.space_group_name_H-M   'P 1'
#
loop_
_entity.id
_entity.type
_entity.pdbx_description
1 polymer ?
#
loop_
_entity_poly.entity_id
_entity_poly.type
_entity_poly.pdbx_seq_one_letter_code
_entity_poly.pdbx_strand_id
1 'polypeptide(L)'
;MQRQVLVIYDIEEGVFIDVIAGYKSDLLFRDQDRLDLDILRAKIDPLRLPLGLNRVGKVNDTIDQSVRLPKVGPIHFLNWNRLSFVWLDPSYEDWDVKKSRLVDYLILSDDVDVDLTKLREDFKFTQLIISANCSWKYAREIATKCRDLNLAVHNMKEDGYWLLAL
;
A
#
# COMPACT_ATOMS: atom_id res chain seq x y z
N MET A 1 -18.77 16.99 9.93
CA MET A 1 -17.42 16.66 9.43
C MET A 1 -17.59 15.79 8.19
N GLN A 2 -16.90 16.12 7.09
CA GLN A 2 -16.81 15.18 5.96
C GLN A 2 -15.97 13.99 6.39
N ARG A 3 -16.46 12.76 6.17
CA ARG A 3 -15.73 11.54 6.48
C ARG A 3 -14.47 11.49 5.59
N GLN A 4 -13.31 11.33 6.23
CA GLN A 4 -12.05 11.02 5.55
C GLN A 4 -11.79 9.53 5.73
N VAL A 5 -11.55 8.84 4.63
CA VAL A 5 -11.31 7.40 4.61
C VAL A 5 -10.15 7.14 3.68
N LEU A 6 -9.27 6.24 4.10
CA LEU A 6 -8.29 5.64 3.22
C LEU A 6 -8.68 4.19 2.98
N VAL A 7 -8.74 3.78 1.73
CA VAL A 7 -9.03 2.40 1.35
C VAL A 7 -7.89 1.86 0.54
N ILE A 8 -7.31 0.76 0.99
CA ILE A 8 -6.27 0.05 0.24
C ILE A 8 -6.99 -1.08 -0.50
N TYR A 9 -6.83 -1.15 -1.82
CA TYR A 9 -7.37 -2.21 -2.66
C TYR A 9 -6.23 -3.08 -3.12
N ASP A 10 -6.48 -4.39 -3.13
CA ASP A 10 -5.59 -5.34 -3.78
C ASP A 10 -6.35 -6.01 -4.92
N ILE A 11 -5.98 -5.65 -6.13
CA ILE A 11 -6.55 -6.21 -7.35
C ILE A 11 -5.42 -6.78 -8.19
N GLU A 12 -5.77 -7.57 -9.21
CA GLU A 12 -4.81 -8.29 -10.07
C GLU A 12 -3.69 -7.38 -10.64
N GLU A 13 -3.98 -6.11 -10.88
CA GLU A 13 -3.01 -5.14 -11.40
C GLU A 13 -2.12 -4.47 -10.34
N GLY A 14 -2.37 -4.72 -9.06
CA GLY A 14 -1.53 -4.28 -7.94
C GLY A 14 -2.30 -3.73 -6.76
N VAL A 15 -1.55 -3.08 -5.87
CA VAL A 15 -2.07 -2.42 -4.68
C VAL A 15 -2.37 -0.94 -4.98
N PHE A 16 -3.60 -0.53 -4.73
CA PHE A 16 -4.08 0.84 -4.93
C PHE A 16 -4.48 1.45 -3.61
N ILE A 17 -4.25 2.75 -3.44
CA ILE A 17 -4.65 3.50 -2.26
C ILE A 17 -5.63 4.57 -2.69
N ASP A 18 -6.86 4.45 -2.24
CA ASP A 18 -7.94 5.37 -2.50
C ASP A 18 -8.17 6.26 -1.29
N VAL A 19 -7.94 7.55 -1.53
CA VAL A 19 -8.08 8.59 -0.55
C VAL A 19 -9.42 9.28 -0.77
N ILE A 20 -10.34 9.12 0.17
CA ILE A 20 -11.70 9.64 0.06
C ILE A 20 -11.92 10.74 1.08
N ALA A 21 -12.25 11.95 0.62
CA ALA A 21 -12.61 13.10 1.43
C ALA A 21 -13.98 13.64 1.01
N GLY A 22 -15.03 13.24 1.73
CA GLY A 22 -16.41 13.55 1.35
C GLY A 22 -16.80 12.92 0.01
N TYR A 23 -16.99 13.73 -1.02
CA TYR A 23 -17.34 13.26 -2.38
C TYR A 23 -16.13 13.15 -3.31
N LYS A 24 -14.95 13.59 -2.87
CA LYS A 24 -13.71 13.50 -3.66
C LYS A 24 -13.00 12.20 -3.32
N SER A 25 -12.38 11.61 -4.34
CA SER A 25 -11.61 10.38 -4.26
C SER A 25 -10.40 10.52 -5.15
N ASP A 26 -9.21 10.30 -4.59
CA ASP A 26 -7.93 10.32 -5.27
C ASP A 26 -7.34 8.91 -5.19
N LEU A 27 -7.14 8.26 -6.34
CA LEU A 27 -6.58 6.92 -6.42
C LEU A 27 -5.08 6.99 -6.70
N LEU A 28 -4.28 6.42 -5.82
CA LEU A 28 -2.83 6.44 -5.81
C LEU A 28 -2.28 5.02 -6.04
N PHE A 29 -1.30 4.87 -6.93
CA PHE A 29 -0.73 3.56 -7.29
C PHE A 29 0.68 3.70 -7.85
N ARG A 30 1.38 2.57 -7.94
CA ARG A 30 2.82 2.48 -8.21
C ARG A 30 3.20 2.78 -9.68
N ASP A 31 2.48 2.22 -10.64
CA ASP A 31 2.84 2.28 -12.07
C ASP A 31 1.71 2.86 -12.95
N GLN A 32 1.91 4.07 -13.48
CA GLN A 32 0.95 4.80 -14.34
C GLN A 32 0.76 4.17 -15.72
N ASP A 33 1.74 3.44 -16.22
CA ASP A 33 1.87 3.22 -17.67
C ASP A 33 1.00 2.09 -18.24
N ARG A 34 0.10 1.48 -17.46
CA ARG A 34 -0.55 0.21 -17.88
C ARG A 34 -2.05 0.05 -17.63
N LEU A 35 -2.75 0.99 -17.00
CA LEU A 35 -4.11 0.74 -16.55
C LEU A 35 -5.15 1.61 -17.25
N ASP A 36 -6.02 0.95 -18.02
CA ASP A 36 -7.27 1.54 -18.49
C ASP A 36 -8.16 1.86 -17.28
N LEU A 37 -8.55 3.13 -17.16
CA LEU A 37 -9.35 3.63 -16.06
C LEU A 37 -10.70 2.90 -15.91
N ASP A 38 -11.29 2.46 -17.03
CA ASP A 38 -12.57 1.75 -16.99
C ASP A 38 -12.40 0.31 -16.48
N ILE A 39 -11.27 -0.34 -16.77
CA ILE A 39 -10.91 -1.64 -16.17
C ILE A 39 -10.71 -1.47 -14.67
N LEU A 40 -9.98 -0.44 -14.26
CA LEU A 40 -9.72 -0.14 -12.86
C LEU A 40 -10.99 0.15 -12.06
N ARG A 41 -11.90 0.95 -12.64
CA ARG A 41 -13.25 1.20 -12.09
C ARG A 41 -14.04 -0.08 -11.92
N ALA A 42 -14.07 -0.94 -12.95
CA ALA A 42 -14.81 -2.19 -12.91
C ALA A 42 -14.32 -3.13 -11.79
N LYS A 43 -13.04 -3.04 -11.41
CA LYS A 43 -12.45 -3.84 -10.33
C LYS A 43 -12.61 -3.20 -8.95
N ILE A 44 -12.54 -1.88 -8.83
CA ILE A 44 -12.59 -1.17 -7.55
C ILE A 44 -14.02 -0.82 -7.10
N ASP A 45 -14.91 -0.41 -8.02
CA ASP A 45 -16.28 -0.01 -7.65
C ASP A 45 -17.06 -1.10 -6.91
N PRO A 46 -16.96 -2.41 -7.26
CA PRO A 46 -17.61 -3.48 -6.50
C PRO A 46 -17.17 -3.55 -5.03
N LEU A 47 -15.94 -3.13 -4.70
CA LEU A 47 -15.43 -3.07 -3.33
C LEU A 47 -15.89 -1.79 -2.60
N ARG A 48 -16.13 -0.70 -3.35
CA ARG A 48 -16.55 0.61 -2.83
C ARG A 48 -18.03 0.69 -2.48
N LEU A 49 -18.90 0.14 -3.33
CA LEU A 49 -20.34 0.31 -3.19
C LEU A 49 -20.90 -0.24 -1.87
N PRO A 50 -20.49 -1.44 -1.38
CA PRO A 50 -20.93 -1.95 -0.08
C PRO A 50 -20.48 -1.07 1.10
N LEU A 51 -19.41 -0.30 0.93
CA LEU A 51 -18.86 0.61 1.94
C LEU A 51 -19.56 1.98 1.93
N GLY A 52 -20.54 2.19 1.05
CA GLY A 52 -21.24 3.46 0.86
C GLY A 52 -20.36 4.54 0.21
N LEU A 53 -19.29 4.12 -0.47
CA LEU A 53 -18.36 5.02 -1.13
C LEU A 53 -18.85 5.32 -2.57
N ASN A 54 -18.68 6.56 -3.01
CA ASN A 54 -18.97 6.93 -4.40
C ASN A 54 -18.07 6.15 -5.35
N ARG A 55 -18.47 5.98 -6.61
CA ARG A 55 -17.63 5.35 -7.65
C ARG A 55 -16.30 6.08 -7.82
N VAL A 56 -15.28 5.38 -8.32
CA VAL A 56 -13.96 5.96 -8.61
C VAL A 56 -14.13 7.15 -9.57
N GLY A 57 -13.74 8.33 -9.10
CA GLY A 57 -13.86 9.60 -9.81
C GLY A 57 -12.74 9.83 -10.82
N LYS A 58 -12.11 11.00 -10.76
CA LYS A 58 -10.89 11.29 -11.51
C LYS A 58 -9.72 10.57 -10.84
N VAL A 59 -8.88 9.91 -11.64
CA VAL A 59 -7.53 9.56 -11.18
C VAL A 59 -6.73 10.85 -11.20
N ASN A 60 -6.47 11.40 -10.01
CA ASN A 60 -5.48 12.45 -9.89
C ASN A 60 -4.12 11.78 -9.77
N ASP A 61 -3.35 11.87 -10.85
CA ASP A 61 -1.94 11.45 -10.94
C ASP A 61 -1.00 12.21 -10.00
N THR A 62 -1.54 13.06 -9.13
CA THR A 62 -0.76 13.92 -8.25
C THR A 62 -0.40 13.15 -6.98
N ILE A 63 0.46 12.14 -7.15
CA ILE A 63 1.57 12.01 -6.21
C ILE A 63 2.26 13.37 -6.28
N ASP A 64 2.10 14.16 -5.22
CA ASP A 64 2.76 15.45 -5.10
C ASP A 64 4.23 15.26 -5.52
N GLN A 65 4.67 16.03 -6.53
CA GLN A 65 6.02 15.93 -7.11
C GLN A 65 7.12 16.09 -6.04
N SER A 66 6.73 16.54 -4.84
CA SER A 66 7.56 16.79 -3.67
C SER A 66 8.31 15.58 -3.10
N VAL A 67 8.02 14.33 -3.52
CA VAL A 67 8.85 13.17 -3.15
C VAL A 67 9.01 12.16 -4.29
N ARG A 68 9.13 12.59 -5.55
CA ARG A 68 9.99 11.81 -6.48
C ARG A 68 11.43 11.99 -5.98
N LEU A 69 11.78 11.31 -4.89
CA LEU A 69 13.18 11.10 -4.57
C LEU A 69 13.79 10.44 -5.81
N PRO A 70 15.02 10.86 -6.22
CA PRO A 70 15.70 10.21 -7.33
C PRO A 70 15.60 8.71 -7.10
N LYS A 71 15.17 7.89 -8.08
CA LYS A 71 15.06 6.43 -7.94
C LYS A 71 16.19 5.92 -7.04
N VAL A 72 15.92 5.67 -5.76
CA VAL A 72 16.92 5.13 -4.84
C VAL A 72 16.69 3.63 -4.89
N GLY A 73 16.96 3.05 -6.05
CA GLY A 73 16.62 1.65 -6.31
C GLY A 73 15.11 1.42 -6.37
N PRO A 74 14.56 0.39 -5.71
CA PRO A 74 13.28 -0.20 -6.09
C PRO A 74 12.09 0.16 -5.18
N ILE A 75 12.29 1.09 -4.24
CA ILE A 75 11.28 1.49 -3.26
C ILE A 75 10.46 2.67 -3.75
N HIS A 76 9.14 2.56 -3.59
CA HIS A 76 8.21 3.62 -3.91
C HIS A 76 7.69 4.24 -2.62
N PHE A 77 7.86 5.55 -2.48
CA PHE A 77 7.50 6.29 -1.27
C PHE A 77 6.40 7.30 -1.60
N LEU A 78 5.35 7.32 -0.78
CA LEU A 78 4.22 8.23 -0.93
C LEU A 78 3.89 8.88 0.41
N ASN A 79 3.78 10.21 0.41
CA ASN A 79 3.26 10.96 1.55
C ASN A 79 1.89 11.54 1.20
N TRP A 80 0.92 11.35 2.09
CA TRP A 80 -0.40 11.96 1.98
C TRP A 80 -0.98 12.30 3.35
N ASN A 81 -1.37 13.56 3.58
CA ASN A 81 -1.98 14.05 4.83
C ASN A 81 -1.26 13.59 6.12
N ARG A 82 0.08 13.69 6.14
CA ARG A 82 0.98 13.21 7.21
C ARG A 82 1.11 11.69 7.35
N LEU A 83 0.38 10.91 6.56
CA LEU A 83 0.62 9.47 6.40
C LEU A 83 1.69 9.23 5.36
N SER A 84 2.46 8.17 5.56
CA SER A 84 3.58 7.78 4.72
C SER A 84 3.51 6.29 4.39
N PHE A 85 3.63 5.98 3.11
CA PHE A 85 3.51 4.64 2.54
C PHE A 85 4.80 4.28 1.82
N VAL A 86 5.25 3.05 2.01
CA VAL A 86 6.38 2.48 1.29
C VAL A 86 5.97 1.16 0.66
N TRP A 87 6.14 1.03 -0.66
CA TRP A 87 6.11 -0.26 -1.33
C TRP A 87 7.53 -0.81 -1.39
N LEU A 88 7.70 -2.04 -0.90
CA LEU A 88 8.90 -2.82 -1.13
C LEU A 88 8.76 -3.63 -2.40
N ASP A 89 9.89 -3.76 -3.08
CA ASP A 89 10.07 -4.55 -4.27
C ASP A 89 11.02 -5.72 -3.96
N PRO A 90 10.94 -6.85 -4.70
CA PRO A 90 11.86 -7.98 -4.58
C PRO A 90 13.35 -7.61 -4.51
N SER A 91 13.77 -6.52 -5.15
CA SER A 91 15.17 -6.05 -5.14
C SER A 91 15.60 -5.28 -3.88
N TYR A 92 14.79 -5.28 -2.81
CA TYR A 92 15.12 -4.64 -1.53
C TYR A 92 16.35 -5.25 -0.83
N GLU A 93 16.67 -6.53 -1.04
CA GLU A 93 17.80 -7.20 -0.35
C GLU A 93 19.14 -6.49 -0.54
N ASP A 94 19.35 -5.89 -1.71
CA ASP A 94 20.58 -5.18 -2.09
C ASP A 94 20.67 -3.76 -1.51
N TRP A 95 19.68 -3.32 -0.74
CA TRP A 95 19.60 -1.94 -0.28
C TRP A 95 20.27 -1.72 1.09
N ASP A 96 21.22 -0.79 1.12
CA ASP A 96 21.89 -0.31 2.33
C ASP A 96 21.21 0.95 2.85
N VAL A 97 20.31 0.78 3.83
CA VAL A 97 19.59 1.88 4.47
C VAL A 97 20.45 2.52 5.54
N LYS A 98 21.27 3.49 5.11
CA LYS A 98 22.19 4.21 6.01
C LYS A 98 21.51 4.91 7.20
N LYS A 99 20.20 5.18 7.12
CA LYS A 99 19.40 5.80 8.20
C LYS A 99 17.98 5.27 8.19
N SER A 100 17.57 4.74 9.35
CA SER A 100 16.20 4.32 9.61
C SER A 100 15.18 5.40 9.23
N ARG A 101 14.13 5.02 8.49
CA ARG A 101 13.06 5.93 8.06
C ARG A 101 11.77 5.66 8.82
N LEU A 102 11.08 6.72 9.22
CA LEU A 102 9.73 6.61 9.79
C LEU A 102 8.73 6.51 8.64
N VAL A 103 7.90 5.48 8.67
CA VAL A 103 6.78 5.30 7.73
C VAL A 103 5.54 4.84 8.49
N ASP A 104 4.33 5.12 8.00
CA ASP A 104 3.12 4.63 8.69
C ASP A 104 2.80 3.21 8.23
N TYR A 105 2.87 2.99 6.91
CA TYR A 105 2.50 1.75 6.27
C TYR A 105 3.62 1.27 5.35
N LEU A 106 3.94 -0.02 5.47
CA LEU A 106 4.86 -0.70 4.58
C LEU A 106 4.09 -1.81 3.84
N ILE A 107 4.21 -1.84 2.52
CA ILE A 107 3.45 -2.71 1.62
C ILE A 107 4.42 -3.69 0.95
N LEU A 108 4.18 -4.98 1.15
CA LEU A 108 4.82 -6.07 0.42
C LEU A 108 3.95 -6.41 -0.78
N SER A 109 4.41 -6.02 -1.97
CA SER A 109 3.61 -6.16 -3.19
C SER A 109 3.70 -7.56 -3.81
N ASP A 110 4.74 -8.32 -3.49
CA ASP A 110 5.04 -9.65 -4.02
C ASP A 110 5.78 -10.48 -2.95
N ASP A 111 6.10 -11.73 -3.27
CA ASP A 111 6.99 -12.56 -2.45
C ASP A 111 8.41 -11.97 -2.49
N VAL A 112 8.75 -11.20 -1.45
CA VAL A 112 10.06 -10.59 -1.26
C VAL A 112 10.77 -11.36 -0.16
N ASP A 113 12.01 -11.81 -0.39
CA ASP A 113 12.78 -12.38 0.72
C ASP A 113 13.17 -11.23 1.68
N VAL A 114 12.45 -11.14 2.79
CA VAL A 114 12.59 -10.06 3.78
C VAL A 114 13.00 -10.62 5.13
N ASP A 115 14.14 -10.13 5.64
CA ASP A 115 14.42 -10.20 7.06
C ASP A 115 13.61 -9.11 7.77
N LEU A 116 12.53 -9.50 8.45
CA LEU A 116 11.67 -8.58 9.20
C LEU A 116 12.41 -7.84 10.32
N THR A 117 13.50 -8.40 10.84
CA THR A 117 14.32 -7.73 11.87
C THR A 117 15.08 -6.57 11.24
N LYS A 118 15.80 -6.84 10.14
CA LYS A 118 16.46 -5.80 9.35
C LYS A 118 15.46 -4.75 8.86
N LEU A 119 14.29 -5.20 8.41
CA LEU A 119 13.26 -4.29 7.91
C LEU A 119 12.76 -3.30 8.97
N ARG A 120 12.69 -3.70 10.24
CA ARG A 120 12.36 -2.79 11.36
C ARG A 120 13.47 -1.80 11.70
N GLU A 121 14.72 -2.20 11.48
CA GLU A 121 15.87 -1.31 11.68
C GLU A 121 15.88 -0.25 10.58
N ASP A 122 15.66 -0.68 9.33
CA ASP A 122 15.61 0.17 8.15
C ASP A 122 14.37 1.07 8.11
N PHE A 123 13.22 0.55 8.56
CA PHE A 123 11.95 1.26 8.60
C PHE A 123 11.26 1.12 9.95
N LYS A 124 11.05 2.24 10.62
CA LYS A 124 10.14 2.33 11.77
C LYS A 124 8.73 2.50 11.25
N PHE A 125 8.01 1.39 11.11
CA PHE A 125 6.63 1.35 10.62
C PHE A 125 5.61 0.92 11.66
N THR A 126 4.39 1.46 11.53
CA THR A 126 3.27 1.10 12.41
C THR A 126 2.58 -0.17 11.95
N GLN A 127 2.45 -0.35 10.63
CA GLN A 127 1.69 -1.44 10.04
C GLN A 127 2.39 -2.02 8.80
N LEU A 128 2.48 -3.35 8.75
CA LEU A 128 2.81 -4.09 7.54
C LEU A 128 1.53 -4.50 6.79
N ILE A 129 1.54 -4.39 5.47
CA ILE A 129 0.46 -4.81 4.58
C ILE A 129 1.04 -5.85 3.62
N ILE A 130 0.46 -7.04 3.61
CA ILE A 130 0.81 -8.12 2.68
C ILE A 130 -0.21 -8.10 1.55
N SER A 131 0.27 -7.95 0.32
CA SER A 131 -0.57 -7.95 -0.87
C SER A 131 -1.19 -9.34 -1.15
N ALA A 132 -2.35 -9.37 -1.81
CA ALA A 132 -2.96 -10.56 -2.38
C ALA A 132 -2.15 -11.14 -3.55
N ASN A 133 -1.19 -10.40 -4.12
CA ASN A 133 -0.26 -10.95 -5.10
C ASN A 133 0.77 -11.90 -4.45
N CYS A 134 1.09 -11.72 -3.17
CA CYS A 134 1.94 -12.64 -2.44
C CYS A 134 1.34 -14.06 -2.39
N SER A 135 2.16 -15.11 -2.47
CA SER A 135 1.67 -16.49 -2.38
C SER A 135 1.04 -16.79 -1.02
N TRP A 136 0.06 -17.71 -0.98
CA TRP A 136 -0.62 -18.10 0.27
C TRP A 136 0.36 -18.60 1.34
N LYS A 137 1.39 -19.34 0.90
CA LYS A 137 2.43 -19.85 1.79
C LYS A 137 3.23 -18.69 2.40
N TYR A 138 3.69 -17.77 1.56
CA TYR A 138 4.48 -16.62 1.97
C TYR A 138 3.69 -15.69 2.90
N ALA A 139 2.46 -15.32 2.53
CA ALA A 139 1.61 -14.44 3.34
C ALA A 139 1.38 -14.99 4.76
N ARG A 140 1.13 -16.31 4.86
CA ARG A 140 0.95 -16.98 6.15
C ARG A 140 2.24 -17.01 6.97
N GLU A 141 3.37 -17.24 6.33
CA GLU A 141 4.68 -17.25 6.98
C GLU A 141 5.04 -15.86 7.55
N ILE A 142 4.94 -14.81 6.74
CA ILE A 142 5.22 -13.43 7.16
C ILE A 142 4.24 -12.99 8.25
N ALA A 143 2.94 -13.27 8.12
CA ALA A 143 1.96 -12.93 9.15
C ALA A 143 2.26 -13.61 10.50
N THR A 144 2.77 -14.85 10.47
CA THR A 144 3.19 -15.58 11.67
C THR A 144 4.43 -14.91 12.29
N LYS A 145 5.46 -14.63 11.49
CA LYS A 145 6.68 -13.95 11.95
C LYS A 145 6.38 -12.55 12.52
N CYS A 146 5.47 -11.79 11.91
CA CYS A 146 5.02 -10.50 12.41
C CYS A 146 4.36 -10.64 13.80
N ARG A 147 3.50 -11.65 13.98
CA ARG A 147 2.86 -11.93 15.27
C ARG A 147 3.90 -12.22 16.35
N ASP A 148 4.89 -13.05 16.05
CA ASP A 148 5.97 -13.40 16.98
C ASP A 148 6.81 -12.18 17.39
N LEU A 149 6.95 -11.22 16.47
CA LEU A 149 7.67 -9.95 16.69
C LEU A 149 6.79 -8.80 17.25
N ASN A 150 5.52 -9.08 17.55
CA ASN A 150 4.51 -8.10 17.96
C ASN A 150 4.41 -6.91 16.97
N LEU A 151 4.41 -7.21 15.67
CA LEU A 151 4.21 -6.26 14.59
C LEU A 151 2.77 -6.32 14.09
N ALA A 152 2.15 -5.17 13.90
CA ALA A 152 0.85 -5.10 13.26
C ALA A 152 0.98 -5.48 11.79
N VAL A 153 0.17 -6.46 11.35
CA VAL A 153 0.15 -6.97 9.98
C VAL A 153 -1.29 -7.10 9.49
N HIS A 154 -1.52 -6.74 8.24
CA HIS A 154 -2.81 -6.86 7.57
C HIS A 154 -2.59 -7.65 6.27
N ASN A 155 -3.40 -8.67 6.06
CA ASN A 155 -3.24 -9.60 4.94
C ASN A 155 -4.38 -9.40 3.94
N MET A 156 -4.07 -8.73 2.83
CA MET A 156 -5.06 -8.38 1.80
C MET A 156 -5.60 -9.60 1.05
N LYS A 157 -4.90 -10.75 1.10
CA LYS A 157 -5.31 -11.99 0.42
C LYS A 157 -6.65 -12.54 0.94
N GLU A 158 -7.04 -12.21 2.16
CA GLU A 158 -8.30 -12.66 2.78
C GLU A 158 -9.43 -11.63 2.58
N ASP A 159 -9.11 -10.33 2.64
CA ASP A 159 -10.10 -9.26 2.73
C ASP A 159 -10.36 -8.53 1.39
N GLY A 160 -9.40 -8.55 0.47
CA GLY A 160 -9.45 -7.85 -0.83
C GLY A 160 -9.36 -6.31 -0.75
N TYR A 161 -9.75 -5.72 0.38
CA TYR A 161 -9.57 -4.31 0.69
C TYR A 161 -9.33 -4.09 2.19
N TRP A 162 -8.75 -2.94 2.53
CA TRP A 162 -8.62 -2.49 3.91
C TRP A 162 -9.11 -1.06 4.08
N LEU A 163 -10.09 -0.85 4.96
CA LEU A 163 -10.67 0.47 5.24
C LEU A 163 -10.11 1.05 6.53
N LEU A 164 -9.50 2.23 6.41
CA LEU A 164 -8.95 3.03 7.49
C LEU A 164 -9.80 4.30 7.66
N ALA A 165 -10.46 4.43 8.81
CA ALA A 165 -11.09 5.68 9.20
C ALA A 165 -10.03 6.62 9.78
N LEU A 166 -9.96 7.85 9.26
CA LEU A 166 -9.00 8.89 9.65
C LEU A 166 -9.63 9.95 10.56
#